data_AF-A0A285X0M5-F1
#
_entry.id   AF-A0A285X0M5-F1
#
_cell.length_a   1.000
_cell.length_b   1.000
_cell.length_c   1.000
_cell.angle_alpha   90.00
_cell.angle_beta   90.00
_cell.angle_gamma   90.00
#
_symmetry.space_group_name_H-M   'P 1'
#
loop_
_entity.id
_entity.type
_entity.pdbx_description
1 polymer ?
#
loop_
_entity_poly.entity_id
_entity_poly.type
_entity_poly.pdbx_seq_one_letter_code
_entity_poly.pdbx_strand_id
1 'polypeptide(L)'
;MKFKSDVIWALLLIVIATISFYLGIQTGHFETEKALDITIQQKEEQISGLEQKIHQLSEELTSRGIFSYPQATVMPGKNNSAASVLINLNGKDAIKNLEIERRLIRDYTDTAISPSDFPRRGTKTSIGTLNAHNPVAFEIGSFKSEMAVDLIYRSQGKKWHQYIRARKTPSGELKTFWVITNDESEVIDKHIDEGFPVNEEGEFTFGANRDLKYSEIRMNSIFHPYPGE
;
A
#
# COMPACT_ATOMS: atom_id res chain seq x y z
N MET A 1 -27.78 -80.39 -0.53
CA MET A 1 -28.45 -79.08 -0.35
C MET A 1 -27.63 -78.05 0.47
N LYS A 2 -26.28 -78.08 0.45
CA LYS A 2 -25.44 -77.11 1.20
C LYS A 2 -24.95 -75.91 0.37
N PHE A 3 -24.75 -76.11 -0.95
CA PHE A 3 -24.29 -75.07 -1.88
C PHE A 3 -25.13 -73.79 -1.90
N LYS A 4 -26.45 -73.87 -1.65
CA LYS A 4 -27.31 -72.67 -1.64
C LYS A 4 -27.17 -71.84 -0.35
N SER A 5 -26.81 -72.47 0.77
CA SER A 5 -26.65 -71.77 2.06
C SER A 5 -25.33 -71.01 2.09
N ASP A 6 -24.24 -71.64 1.65
CA ASP A 6 -22.90 -71.04 1.69
C ASP A 6 -22.78 -69.85 0.74
N VAL A 7 -23.46 -69.89 -0.41
CA VAL A 7 -23.54 -68.76 -1.35
C VAL A 7 -24.30 -67.57 -0.76
N ILE A 8 -25.41 -67.82 -0.04
CA ILE A 8 -26.19 -66.76 0.62
C ILE A 8 -25.36 -66.11 1.74
N TRP A 9 -24.65 -66.90 2.55
CA TRP A 9 -23.77 -66.38 3.59
C TRP A 9 -22.59 -65.58 3.03
N ALA A 10 -21.97 -66.05 1.95
CA ALA A 10 -20.89 -65.31 1.28
C ALA A 10 -21.38 -63.96 0.74
N LEU A 11 -22.56 -63.92 0.13
CA LEU A 11 -23.14 -62.70 -0.43
C LEU A 11 -23.48 -61.69 0.68
N LEU A 12 -23.99 -62.17 1.82
CA LEU A 12 -24.31 -61.36 2.98
C LEU A 12 -23.05 -60.75 3.64
N LEU A 13 -21.97 -61.53 3.71
CA LEU A 13 -20.67 -61.03 4.20
C LEU A 13 -20.06 -59.98 3.27
N ILE A 14 -20.16 -60.15 1.94
CA ILE A 14 -19.68 -59.15 0.98
C ILE A 14 -20.44 -57.84 1.15
N VAL A 15 -21.77 -57.89 1.25
CA VAL A 15 -22.60 -56.69 1.45
C VAL A 15 -22.23 -55.96 2.73
N ILE A 16 -22.09 -56.67 3.86
CA ILE A 16 -21.67 -56.08 5.14
C ILE A 16 -20.26 -55.47 5.04
N ALA A 17 -19.33 -56.14 4.36
CA ALA A 17 -17.99 -55.62 4.15
C ALA A 17 -17.99 -54.33 3.33
N THR A 18 -18.75 -54.26 2.22
CA THR A 18 -18.88 -53.03 1.43
C THR A 18 -19.53 -51.89 2.19
N ILE A 19 -20.56 -52.16 2.99
CA ILE A 19 -21.22 -51.11 3.81
C ILE A 19 -20.26 -50.61 4.89
N SER A 20 -19.55 -51.52 5.56
CA SER A 20 -18.55 -51.16 6.56
C SER A 20 -17.41 -50.33 5.96
N PHE A 21 -16.96 -50.69 4.76
CA PHE A 21 -15.91 -49.96 4.04
C PHE A 21 -16.40 -48.58 3.59
N TYR A 22 -17.62 -48.47 3.07
CA TYR A 22 -18.24 -47.19 2.67
C TYR A 22 -18.42 -46.24 3.86
N LEU A 23 -18.95 -46.76 4.98
CA LEU A 23 -19.10 -45.97 6.21
C LEU A 23 -17.74 -45.53 6.75
N GLY A 24 -16.74 -46.40 6.75
CA GLY A 24 -15.38 -46.07 7.18
C GLY A 24 -14.70 -45.00 6.31
N ILE A 25 -14.93 -45.01 4.99
CA ILE A 25 -14.43 -43.97 4.08
C ILE A 25 -15.13 -42.63 4.35
N GLN A 26 -16.45 -42.62 4.55
CA GLN A 26 -17.18 -41.38 4.83
C GLN A 26 -16.79 -40.76 6.17
N THR A 27 -16.67 -41.55 7.24
CA THR A 27 -16.24 -41.03 8.54
C THR A 27 -14.78 -40.56 8.50
N GLY A 28 -13.90 -41.31 7.83
CA GLY A 28 -12.51 -40.90 7.63
C GLY A 28 -12.38 -39.57 6.88
N HIS A 29 -13.12 -39.39 5.77
CA HIS A 29 -13.13 -38.14 5.02
C HIS A 29 -13.60 -36.96 5.87
N PHE A 30 -14.69 -37.13 6.62
CA PHE A 30 -15.25 -36.06 7.44
C PHE A 30 -14.35 -35.65 8.61
N GLU A 31 -13.64 -36.61 9.23
CA GLU A 31 -12.64 -36.31 10.25
C GLU A 31 -11.42 -35.59 9.66
N THR A 32 -10.95 -36.01 8.48
CA THR A 32 -9.84 -35.32 7.80
C THR A 32 -10.19 -33.91 7.34
N GLU A 33 -11.39 -33.68 6.80
CA GLU A 33 -11.83 -32.34 6.39
C GLU A 33 -11.95 -31.40 7.59
N LYS A 34 -12.54 -31.87 8.70
CA LYS A 34 -12.60 -31.08 9.94
C LYS A 34 -11.22 -30.77 10.51
N ALA A 35 -10.31 -31.74 10.51
CA ALA A 35 -8.95 -31.53 10.97
C ALA A 35 -8.20 -30.53 10.08
N LEU A 36 -8.44 -30.57 8.76
CA LEU A 36 -7.88 -29.62 7.81
C LEU A 36 -8.44 -28.21 8.02
N ASP A 37 -9.75 -28.06 8.17
CA ASP A 37 -10.41 -26.76 8.41
C ASP A 37 -9.92 -26.11 9.70
N ILE A 38 -9.79 -26.89 10.79
CA ILE A 38 -9.21 -26.40 12.04
C ILE A 38 -7.77 -25.94 11.83
N THR A 39 -6.97 -26.69 11.06
CA THR A 39 -5.58 -26.33 10.76
C THR A 39 -5.51 -25.06 9.90
N ILE A 40 -6.42 -24.89 8.94
CA ILE A 40 -6.51 -23.69 8.11
C ILE A 40 -6.88 -22.49 8.97
N GLN A 41 -7.91 -22.59 9.80
CA GLN A 41 -8.30 -21.51 10.72
C GLN A 41 -7.17 -21.12 11.67
N GLN A 42 -6.47 -22.11 12.27
CA GLN A 42 -5.32 -21.84 13.12
C GLN A 42 -4.18 -21.13 12.38
N LYS A 43 -3.95 -21.50 11.11
CA LYS A 43 -2.95 -20.83 10.28
C LYS A 43 -3.36 -19.42 9.88
N GLU A 44 -4.64 -19.19 9.57
CA GLU A 44 -5.18 -17.85 9.30
C GLU A 44 -5.04 -16.94 10.52
N GLU A 45 -5.36 -17.44 11.71
CA GLU A 45 -5.15 -16.73 12.98
C GLU A 45 -3.66 -16.43 13.22
N GLN A 46 -2.77 -17.40 12.96
CA GLN A 46 -1.33 -17.20 13.07
C GLN A 46 -0.81 -16.15 12.09
N ILE A 47 -1.27 -16.18 10.83
CA ILE A 47 -0.89 -15.19 9.81
C ILE A 47 -1.37 -13.81 10.24
N SER A 48 -2.63 -13.68 10.64
CA SER A 48 -3.20 -12.42 11.14
C SER A 48 -2.41 -11.87 12.35
N GLY A 49 -2.04 -12.75 13.30
CA GLY A 49 -1.21 -12.37 14.44
C GLY A 49 0.21 -11.96 14.06
N LEU A 50 0.82 -12.62 13.07
CA LEU A 50 2.14 -12.25 12.54
C LEU A 50 2.10 -10.92 11.78
N GLU A 51 1.06 -10.68 10.97
CA GLU A 51 0.84 -9.42 10.28
C GLU A 51 0.69 -8.26 11.27
N GLN A 52 -0.11 -8.44 12.32
CA GLN A 52 -0.23 -7.44 13.39
C GLN A 52 1.10 -7.17 14.09
N LYS A 53 1.88 -8.21 14.37
CA LYS A 53 3.19 -8.07 15.02
C LYS A 53 4.21 -7.36 14.12
N ILE A 54 4.22 -7.67 12.82
CA ILE A 54 5.04 -6.97 11.82
C ILE A 54 4.62 -5.51 11.73
N HIS A 55 3.31 -5.23 11.72
CA HIS A 55 2.79 -3.87 11.70
C HIS A 55 3.24 -3.08 12.93
N GLN A 56 3.08 -3.63 14.13
CA GLN A 56 3.55 -3.01 15.38
C GLN A 56 5.06 -2.77 15.39
N LEU A 57 5.86 -3.75 14.95
CA LEU A 57 7.31 -3.61 14.84
C LEU A 57 7.70 -2.54 13.80
N SER A 58 6.97 -2.47 12.68
CA SER A 58 7.18 -1.46 11.65
C SER A 58 6.86 -0.07 12.19
N GLU A 59 5.72 0.12 12.86
CA GLU A 59 5.35 1.37 13.52
C GLU A 59 6.36 1.74 14.62
N GLU A 60 6.83 0.76 15.38
CA GLU A 60 7.84 0.95 16.42
C GLU A 60 9.22 1.32 15.83
N LEU A 61 9.64 0.72 14.72
CA LEU A 61 10.89 1.05 14.03
C LEU A 61 10.84 2.44 13.38
N THR A 62 9.69 2.79 12.78
CA THR A 62 9.44 4.12 12.21
C THR A 62 9.37 5.18 13.30
N SER A 63 8.62 4.94 14.38
CA SER A 63 8.51 5.88 15.51
C SER A 63 9.78 6.03 16.33
N ARG A 64 10.65 5.01 16.38
CA ARG A 64 11.99 5.08 16.99
C ARG A 64 13.04 5.74 16.08
N GLY A 65 12.68 6.12 14.84
CA GLY A 65 13.55 6.84 13.92
C GLY A 65 14.77 6.05 13.43
N ILE A 66 14.70 4.71 13.46
CA ILE A 66 15.80 3.82 13.04
C ILE A 66 16.00 3.87 11.52
N PHE A 67 14.93 4.09 10.76
CA PHE A 67 15.00 4.35 9.33
C PHE A 67 14.82 5.84 9.06
N SER A 68 15.84 6.45 8.44
CA SER A 68 15.81 7.86 8.08
C SER A 68 15.50 8.02 6.60
N TYR A 69 14.44 8.79 6.29
CA TYR A 69 13.97 9.03 4.94
C TYR A 69 13.46 10.47 4.77
N PRO A 70 13.50 11.02 3.55
CA PRO A 70 12.95 12.33 3.28
C PRO A 70 11.42 12.25 3.18
N GLN A 71 10.74 13.22 3.80
CA GLN A 71 9.29 13.35 3.73
C GLN A 71 8.92 14.79 3.38
N ALA A 72 8.14 14.95 2.32
CA ALA A 72 7.58 16.23 1.91
C ALA A 72 6.14 16.40 2.37
N THR A 73 5.82 17.60 2.82
CA THR A 73 4.45 18.03 3.11
C THR A 73 4.13 19.23 2.22
N VAL A 74 2.92 19.25 1.66
CA VAL A 74 2.41 20.40 0.91
C VAL A 74 1.69 21.31 1.89
N MET A 75 2.06 22.59 1.88
CA MET A 75 1.43 23.63 2.68
C MET A 75 0.88 24.74 1.78
N PRO A 76 -0.17 25.46 2.22
CA PRO A 76 -0.61 26.69 1.55
C PRO A 76 0.56 27.68 1.43
N GLY A 77 0.74 28.25 0.25
CA GLY A 77 1.74 29.30 0.01
C GLY A 77 1.31 30.64 0.59
N LYS A 78 2.18 31.66 0.47
CA LYS A 78 1.88 33.03 0.94
C LYS A 78 0.65 33.66 0.29
N ASN A 79 0.30 33.21 -0.92
CA ASN A 79 -0.91 33.57 -1.63
C ASN A 79 -1.77 32.32 -1.82
N ASN A 80 -3.10 32.40 -1.63
CA ASN A 80 -4.05 31.29 -1.75
C ASN A 80 -4.06 30.55 -3.10
N SER A 81 -3.34 31.09 -4.09
CA SER A 81 -3.15 30.46 -5.39
C SER A 81 -1.96 29.49 -5.44
N ALA A 82 -0.93 29.69 -4.61
CA ALA A 82 0.32 28.94 -4.62
C ALA A 82 0.40 27.94 -3.45
N ALA A 83 1.27 26.95 -3.58
CA ALA A 83 1.62 26.04 -2.50
C ALA A 83 3.13 25.99 -2.29
N SER A 84 3.56 25.64 -1.08
CA SER A 84 4.95 25.35 -0.76
C SER A 84 5.09 23.87 -0.42
N VAL A 85 6.12 23.23 -0.94
CA VAL A 85 6.49 21.87 -0.56
C VAL A 85 7.66 21.97 0.41
N LEU A 86 7.47 21.47 1.63
CA LEU A 86 8.48 21.42 2.66
C LEU A 86 8.96 19.99 2.83
N ILE A 87 10.25 19.75 2.57
CA ILE A 87 10.92 18.46 2.74
C ILE A 87 11.67 18.47 4.06
N ASN A 88 11.28 17.55 4.94
CA ASN A 88 11.88 17.31 6.25
C ASN A 88 12.56 15.94 6.28
N LEU A 89 13.47 15.76 7.23
CA LEU A 89 13.97 14.44 7.61
C LEU A 89 12.96 13.78 8.54
N ASN A 90 12.48 12.60 8.19
CA ASN A 90 11.91 11.67 9.16
C ASN A 90 13.02 10.69 9.60
N GLY A 91 13.14 10.42 10.90
CA GLY A 91 14.22 9.64 11.49
C GLY A 91 15.39 10.46 12.05
N LYS A 92 16.42 9.76 12.53
CA LYS A 92 17.52 10.36 13.31
C LYS A 92 18.77 10.71 12.49
N ASP A 93 19.06 9.93 11.46
CA ASP A 93 20.32 10.01 10.71
C ASP A 93 20.21 10.96 9.52
N ALA A 94 21.12 11.92 9.46
CA ALA A 94 21.16 12.88 8.36
C ALA A 94 21.42 12.19 7.00
N ILE A 95 20.67 12.59 5.98
CA ILE A 95 20.81 12.06 4.62
C ILE A 95 21.74 12.99 3.84
N LYS A 96 22.94 12.51 3.53
CA LYS A 96 23.98 13.28 2.82
C LYS A 96 23.81 13.18 1.31
N ASN A 97 24.24 14.19 0.57
CA ASN A 97 24.23 14.22 -0.90
C ASN A 97 22.87 13.83 -1.51
N LEU A 98 21.79 14.34 -0.92
CA LEU A 98 20.43 14.11 -1.37
C LEU A 98 20.19 14.83 -2.70
N GLU A 99 19.74 14.08 -3.69
CA GLU A 99 19.21 14.60 -4.94
C GLU A 99 17.71 14.37 -5.00
N ILE A 100 16.98 15.32 -5.58
CA ILE A 100 15.54 15.23 -5.77
C ILE A 100 15.22 15.44 -7.24
N GLU A 101 14.46 14.53 -7.81
CA GLU A 101 13.79 14.70 -9.10
C GLU A 101 12.30 15.00 -8.85
N ARG A 102 11.82 16.12 -9.38
CA ARG A 102 10.48 16.65 -9.12
C ARG A 102 9.62 16.54 -10.38
N ARG A 103 8.48 15.87 -10.29
CA ARG A 103 7.45 15.81 -11.33
C ARG A 103 6.18 16.44 -10.77
N LEU A 104 5.60 17.38 -11.50
CA LEU A 104 4.45 18.16 -11.05
C LEU A 104 3.41 18.20 -12.17
N ILE A 105 2.16 17.91 -11.82
CA ILE A 105 1.00 18.16 -12.67
C ILE A 105 -0.01 18.97 -11.87
N ARG A 106 -0.53 20.03 -12.47
CA ARG A 106 -1.58 20.87 -11.88
C ARG A 106 -2.90 20.52 -12.55
N ASP A 107 -3.98 20.55 -11.78
CA ASP A 107 -5.34 20.33 -12.25
C ASP A 107 -5.43 19.03 -13.08
N TYR A 108 -5.01 17.92 -12.45
CA TYR A 108 -4.68 16.66 -13.14
C TYR A 108 -5.90 15.79 -13.49
N THR A 109 -7.08 16.08 -12.93
CA THR A 109 -8.38 15.52 -13.34
C THR A 109 -8.93 16.19 -14.59
N ASP A 110 -8.69 17.50 -14.74
CA ASP A 110 -9.24 18.30 -15.83
C ASP A 110 -8.40 18.19 -17.10
N THR A 111 -7.13 17.88 -16.92
CA THR A 111 -6.21 17.62 -18.01
C THR A 111 -6.32 16.14 -18.35
N ALA A 112 -6.83 15.81 -19.54
CA ALA A 112 -6.90 14.44 -20.08
C ALA A 112 -5.51 13.82 -20.37
N ILE A 113 -4.52 14.11 -19.52
CA ILE A 113 -3.13 13.67 -19.57
C ILE A 113 -3.15 12.21 -19.14
N SER A 114 -2.85 11.30 -20.07
CA SER A 114 -2.75 9.88 -19.76
C SER A 114 -1.71 9.66 -18.65
N PRO A 115 -1.85 8.63 -17.79
CA PRO A 115 -0.78 8.23 -16.88
C PRO A 115 0.59 8.02 -17.58
N SER A 116 0.57 7.70 -18.88
CA SER A 116 1.77 7.60 -19.74
C SER A 116 2.41 8.94 -20.12
N ASP A 117 1.68 10.04 -19.97
CA ASP A 117 2.07 11.43 -20.23
C ASP A 117 2.52 12.15 -18.95
N PHE A 118 2.55 11.46 -17.79
CA PHE A 118 3.24 11.98 -16.61
C PHE A 118 4.68 12.32 -17.02
N PRO A 119 5.19 13.53 -16.75
CA PRO A 119 6.44 13.97 -17.34
C PRO A 119 7.56 12.98 -17.00
N ARG A 120 7.98 12.19 -18.00
CA ARG A 120 9.02 11.16 -17.86
C ARG A 120 10.35 11.72 -17.37
N ARG A 121 10.54 13.04 -17.48
CA ARG A 121 11.69 13.78 -16.92
C ARG A 121 11.19 14.84 -15.95
N GLY A 122 11.54 14.65 -14.67
CA GLY A 122 11.38 15.69 -13.66
C GLY A 122 12.53 16.69 -13.63
N THR A 123 12.35 17.77 -12.85
CA THR A 123 13.42 18.72 -12.55
C THR A 123 14.32 18.14 -11.47
N LYS A 124 15.59 17.86 -11.81
CA LYS A 124 16.60 17.36 -10.88
C LYS A 124 17.30 18.49 -10.15
N THR A 125 17.52 18.33 -8.85
CA THR A 125 18.24 19.31 -8.04
C THR A 125 18.98 18.63 -6.91
N SER A 126 20.25 19.00 -6.73
CA SER A 126 21.03 18.59 -5.56
C SER A 126 20.66 19.48 -4.38
N ILE A 127 20.36 18.83 -3.26
CA ILE A 127 19.95 19.47 -2.01
C ILE A 127 21.09 19.48 -0.99
N GLY A 128 22.08 18.59 -1.16
CA GLY A 128 23.18 18.45 -0.21
C GLY A 128 22.78 17.58 0.98
N THR A 129 22.91 18.08 2.21
CA THR A 129 22.58 17.29 3.42
C THR A 129 21.22 17.67 3.96
N LEU A 130 20.31 16.71 4.05
CA LEU A 130 19.03 16.86 4.75
C LEU A 130 19.18 16.39 6.20
N ASN A 131 18.84 17.26 7.14
CA ASN A 131 18.81 16.95 8.57
C ASN A 131 17.63 17.67 9.24
N ALA A 132 17.33 17.30 10.50
CA ALA A 132 16.18 17.83 11.23
C ALA A 132 16.19 19.37 11.40
N HIS A 133 17.34 20.02 11.29
CA HIS A 133 17.48 21.48 11.47
C HIS A 133 17.52 22.26 10.16
N ASN A 134 17.65 21.58 9.02
CA ASN A 134 17.78 22.20 7.71
C ASN A 134 16.76 21.60 6.75
N PRO A 135 15.47 21.93 6.94
CA PRO A 135 14.44 21.52 6.01
C PRO A 135 14.58 22.27 4.70
N VAL A 136 14.04 21.70 3.63
CA VAL A 136 14.22 22.24 2.28
C VAL A 136 12.87 22.49 1.65
N ALA A 137 12.67 23.70 1.15
CA ALA A 137 11.40 24.10 0.58
C ALA A 137 11.54 24.51 -0.88
N PHE A 138 10.49 24.27 -1.66
CA PHE A 138 10.32 24.88 -2.97
C PHE A 138 8.86 25.28 -3.18
N GLU A 139 8.65 26.33 -3.95
CA GLU A 139 7.31 26.82 -4.26
C GLU A 139 6.75 26.11 -5.50
N ILE A 140 5.46 25.79 -5.43
CA ILE A 140 4.65 25.40 -6.57
C ILE A 140 3.80 26.61 -6.94
N GLY A 141 4.00 27.09 -8.18
CA GLY A 141 3.20 28.16 -8.75
C GLY A 141 1.69 27.83 -8.82
N SER A 142 0.90 28.82 -9.21
CA SER A 142 -0.55 28.77 -9.04
C SER A 142 -1.26 27.55 -9.65
N PHE A 143 -2.19 26.96 -8.91
CA PHE A 143 -3.08 25.87 -9.35
C PHE A 143 -4.54 26.14 -8.93
N LYS A 144 -5.52 25.61 -9.68
CA LYS A 144 -6.93 25.94 -9.46
C LYS A 144 -7.51 25.09 -8.33
N SER A 145 -7.64 23.80 -8.55
CA SER A 145 -8.35 22.87 -7.67
C SER A 145 -7.41 21.84 -7.03
N GLU A 146 -6.45 21.33 -7.79
CA GLU A 146 -5.65 20.20 -7.35
C GLU A 146 -4.27 20.13 -8.02
N MET A 147 -3.40 19.30 -7.46
CA MET A 147 -2.09 19.01 -8.04
C MET A 147 -1.58 17.63 -7.60
N ALA A 148 -0.81 17.01 -8.49
CA ALA A 148 -0.05 15.80 -8.26
C ALA A 148 1.44 16.15 -8.24
N VAL A 149 2.13 15.77 -7.16
CA VAL A 149 3.57 15.97 -6.99
C VAL A 149 4.21 14.62 -6.75
N ASP A 150 5.13 14.22 -7.62
CA ASP A 150 5.95 13.03 -7.42
C ASP A 150 7.40 13.45 -7.20
N LEU A 151 7.98 12.96 -6.13
CA LEU A 151 9.33 13.25 -5.69
C LEU A 151 10.12 11.95 -5.67
N ILE A 152 11.21 11.92 -6.44
CA ILE A 152 12.16 10.80 -6.42
C ILE A 152 13.43 11.28 -5.76
N TYR A 153 13.70 10.74 -4.58
CA TYR A 153 14.86 11.05 -3.76
C TYR A 153 15.96 10.03 -4.02
N ARG A 154 17.21 10.49 -4.13
CA ARG A 154 18.38 9.61 -4.32
C ARG A 154 19.52 10.07 -3.41
N SER A 155 20.14 9.12 -2.70
CA SER A 155 21.34 9.37 -1.89
C SER A 155 22.10 8.07 -1.67
N GLN A 156 23.40 8.05 -1.99
CA GLN A 156 24.32 6.95 -1.65
C GLN A 156 23.79 5.54 -2.01
N GLY A 157 23.18 5.39 -3.19
CA GLY A 157 22.61 4.12 -3.65
C GLY A 157 21.20 3.81 -3.13
N LYS A 158 20.68 4.58 -2.17
CA LYS A 158 19.28 4.52 -1.73
C LYS A 158 18.39 5.38 -2.59
N LYS A 159 17.14 4.93 -2.76
CA LYS A 159 16.10 5.62 -3.51
C LYS A 159 14.81 5.59 -2.71
N TRP A 160 14.09 6.71 -2.72
CA TRP A 160 12.74 6.79 -2.17
C TRP A 160 11.85 7.49 -3.18
N HIS A 161 10.59 7.08 -3.19
CA HIS A 161 9.56 7.78 -3.95
C HIS A 161 8.54 8.33 -2.97
N GLN A 162 8.08 9.54 -3.23
CA GLN A 162 6.92 10.07 -2.55
C GLN A 162 5.94 10.60 -3.58
N TYR A 163 4.71 10.13 -3.47
CA TYR A 163 3.61 10.55 -4.32
C TYR A 163 2.64 11.35 -3.48
N ILE A 164 2.36 12.58 -3.89
CA ILE A 164 1.51 13.50 -3.16
C ILE A 164 0.36 13.93 -4.07
N ARG A 165 -0.85 13.91 -3.53
CA ARG A 165 -2.03 14.53 -4.11
C ARG A 165 -2.50 15.61 -3.18
N ALA A 166 -2.63 16.81 -3.69
CA ALA A 166 -3.12 17.95 -2.93
C ALA A 166 -4.36 18.51 -3.64
N ARG A 167 -5.45 18.68 -2.90
CA ARG A 167 -6.74 19.10 -3.43
C ARG A 167 -7.38 20.12 -2.52
N LYS A 168 -7.97 21.16 -3.10
CA LYS A 168 -8.75 22.15 -2.36
C LYS A 168 -10.16 21.61 -2.10
N THR A 169 -10.61 21.74 -0.86
CA THR A 169 -12.01 21.47 -0.48
C THR A 169 -12.94 22.54 -1.09
N PRO A 170 -14.27 22.35 -1.06
CA PRO A 170 -15.21 23.40 -1.46
C PRO A 170 -15.06 24.70 -0.66
N SER A 171 -14.54 24.65 0.57
CA SER A 171 -14.21 25.83 1.38
C SER A 171 -12.86 26.48 1.02
N GLY A 172 -12.11 25.91 0.07
CA GLY A 172 -10.82 26.40 -0.40
C GLY A 172 -9.62 25.93 0.44
N GLU A 173 -9.83 25.10 1.46
CA GLU A 173 -8.75 24.55 2.28
C GLU A 173 -7.96 23.50 1.50
N LEU A 174 -6.63 23.55 1.57
CA LEU A 174 -5.76 22.58 0.92
C LEU A 174 -5.61 21.33 1.80
N LYS A 175 -6.07 20.18 1.30
CA LYS A 175 -5.89 18.88 1.93
C LYS A 175 -4.95 18.02 1.10
N THR A 176 -4.24 17.12 1.76
CA THR A 176 -3.20 16.31 1.15
C THR A 176 -3.39 14.83 1.45
N PHE A 177 -2.97 14.02 0.49
CA PHE A 177 -2.76 12.59 0.63
C PHE A 177 -1.36 12.30 0.10
N TRP A 178 -0.62 11.43 0.77
CA TRP A 178 0.68 11.01 0.29
C TRP A 178 1.05 9.58 0.67
N VAL A 179 1.93 8.98 -0.14
CA VAL A 179 2.53 7.65 0.08
C VAL A 179 4.01 7.75 -0.21
N ILE A 180 4.82 7.15 0.66
CA ILE A 180 6.28 7.03 0.51
C ILE A 180 6.63 5.56 0.31
N THR A 181 7.46 5.28 -0.70
CA THR A 181 8.00 3.94 -0.96
C THR A 181 9.52 3.92 -0.95
N ASN A 182 10.10 2.75 -0.66
CA ASN A 182 11.53 2.50 -0.80
C ASN A 182 11.93 2.24 -2.27
N ASP A 183 13.16 1.77 -2.48
CA ASP A 183 13.73 1.41 -3.78
C ASP A 183 13.07 0.17 -4.41
N GLU A 184 12.54 -0.72 -3.60
CA GLU A 184 11.76 -1.90 -3.99
C GLU A 184 10.27 -1.58 -4.24
N SER A 185 9.87 -0.31 -4.13
CA SER A 185 8.49 0.16 -4.26
C SER A 185 7.54 -0.31 -3.16
N GLU A 186 8.07 -0.76 -2.03
CA GLU A 186 7.29 -1.09 -0.84
C GLU A 186 6.90 0.17 -0.09
N VAL A 187 5.64 0.24 0.35
CA VAL A 187 5.12 1.36 1.16
C VAL A 187 5.79 1.37 2.53
N ILE A 188 6.55 2.42 2.82
CA ILE A 188 7.21 2.64 4.11
C ILE A 188 6.50 3.66 4.99
N ASP A 189 5.67 4.52 4.39
CA ASP A 189 4.81 5.47 5.10
C ASP A 189 3.67 5.96 4.21
N LYS A 190 2.55 6.37 4.81
CA LYS A 190 1.42 6.96 4.10
C LYS A 190 0.56 7.80 5.03
N HIS A 191 -0.17 8.76 4.46
CA HIS A 191 -1.08 9.62 5.21
C HIS A 191 -2.18 10.18 4.31
N ILE A 192 -3.32 10.47 4.94
CA ILE A 192 -4.41 11.22 4.34
C ILE A 192 -4.91 12.25 5.36
N ASP A 193 -5.01 13.50 4.96
CA ASP A 193 -5.57 14.54 5.82
C ASP A 193 -7.06 14.30 6.05
N GLU A 194 -7.51 14.57 7.27
CA GLU A 194 -8.94 14.56 7.59
C GLU A 194 -9.68 15.56 6.69
N GLY A 195 -10.75 15.09 6.04
CA GLY A 195 -11.53 15.87 5.09
C GLY A 195 -10.91 15.96 3.68
N PHE A 196 -9.92 15.13 3.35
CA PHE A 196 -9.45 15.00 1.96
C PHE A 196 -10.61 14.63 1.02
N PRO A 197 -10.81 15.33 -0.11
CA PRO A 197 -11.97 15.09 -0.97
C PRO A 197 -11.92 13.72 -1.68
N VAL A 198 -12.84 12.83 -1.30
CA VAL A 198 -13.08 11.48 -1.86
C VAL A 198 -14.50 11.38 -2.44
N ASN A 199 -14.75 10.39 -3.30
CA ASN A 199 -16.09 10.05 -3.78
C ASN A 199 -16.92 9.32 -2.71
N GLU A 200 -18.17 8.99 -3.01
CA GLU A 200 -19.08 8.29 -2.08
C GLU A 200 -18.55 6.90 -1.63
N GLU A 201 -17.71 6.27 -2.45
CA GLU A 201 -17.08 4.99 -2.16
C GLU A 201 -15.76 5.10 -1.38
N GLY A 202 -15.35 6.32 -1.02
CA GLY A 202 -14.09 6.60 -0.33
C GLY A 202 -12.86 6.57 -1.25
N GLU A 203 -13.06 6.62 -2.56
CA GLU A 203 -11.99 6.64 -3.56
C GLU A 203 -11.60 8.07 -3.92
N PHE A 204 -10.36 8.22 -4.35
CA PHE A 204 -9.90 9.46 -4.97
C PHE A 204 -9.07 9.14 -6.20
N THR A 205 -9.13 10.05 -7.16
CA THR A 205 -8.35 9.97 -8.39
C THR A 205 -6.89 10.27 -8.07
N PHE A 206 -6.04 9.25 -8.18
CA PHE A 206 -4.59 9.35 -8.03
C PHE A 206 -3.91 9.79 -9.34
N GLY A 207 -4.56 9.61 -10.48
CA GLY A 207 -4.11 10.09 -11.79
C GLY A 207 -5.24 9.94 -12.79
N ALA A 208 -5.10 10.44 -14.02
CA ALA A 208 -6.21 10.66 -14.94
C ALA A 208 -7.15 9.45 -15.19
N ASN A 209 -6.75 8.21 -14.88
CA ASN A 209 -7.60 7.02 -14.98
C ASN A 209 -7.36 6.00 -13.85
N ARG A 210 -7.01 6.46 -12.65
CA ARG A 210 -6.82 5.55 -11.51
C ARG A 210 -7.45 6.12 -10.26
N ASP A 211 -8.51 5.46 -9.84
CA ASP A 211 -9.10 5.67 -8.53
C ASP A 211 -8.48 4.69 -7.52
N LEU A 212 -8.29 5.16 -6.29
CA LEU A 212 -7.69 4.41 -5.20
C LEU A 212 -8.46 4.64 -3.91
N LYS A 213 -8.63 3.58 -3.11
CA LYS A 213 -9.07 3.70 -1.71
C LYS A 213 -7.85 3.76 -0.81
N TYR A 214 -7.83 4.72 0.11
CA TYR A 214 -6.74 4.84 1.09
C TYR A 214 -6.55 3.56 1.93
N SER A 215 -7.67 2.87 2.23
CA SER A 215 -7.71 1.62 2.99
C SER A 215 -7.05 0.44 2.27
N GLU A 216 -6.93 0.48 0.94
CA GLU A 216 -6.33 -0.59 0.14
C GLU A 216 -4.80 -0.52 0.11
N ILE A 217 -4.22 0.64 0.40
CA ILE A 217 -2.77 0.85 0.42
C ILE A 217 -2.23 0.30 1.75
N ARG A 218 -1.53 -0.83 1.74
CA ARG A 218 -1.00 -1.46 2.97
C ARG A 218 0.47 -1.10 3.18
N MET A 219 0.88 -0.99 4.45
CA MET A 219 2.31 -0.88 4.79
C MET A 219 3.04 -2.14 4.33
N ASN A 220 4.30 -2.00 3.90
CA ASN A 220 5.15 -3.09 3.40
C ASN A 220 4.53 -3.86 2.21
N SER A 221 3.66 -3.20 1.44
CA SER A 221 3.11 -3.74 0.20
C SER A 221 3.65 -2.98 -0.99
N ILE A 222 3.71 -3.65 -2.14
CA ILE A 222 4.17 -3.05 -3.38
C ILE A 222 3.16 -2.01 -3.87
N PHE A 223 3.63 -0.78 -4.10
CA PHE A 223 2.82 0.31 -4.61
C PHE A 223 3.48 0.95 -5.84
N HIS A 224 2.96 0.59 -7.02
CA HIS A 224 3.29 1.26 -8.28
C HIS A 224 2.11 2.11 -8.69
N PRO A 225 2.19 3.45 -8.59
CA PRO A 225 1.07 4.32 -8.94
C PRO A 225 0.78 4.38 -10.44
N TYR A 226 1.77 4.09 -11.28
CA TYR A 226 1.65 4.13 -12.74
C TYR A 226 1.92 2.75 -13.35
N PRO A 227 1.09 2.30 -14.31
CA PRO A 227 1.36 1.06 -15.02
C PRO A 227 2.61 1.19 -15.89
N GLY A 228 3.63 0.36 -15.64
CA GLY A 228 4.84 0.25 -16.47
C GLY A 228 6.15 0.77 -15.87
N GLU A 229 6.18 1.11 -14.58
CA GLU A 229 7.43 1.28 -13.81
C GLU A 229 7.85 -0.03 -13.12
#